data_AF-A0A5D4RB62-F1
#
_entry.id   AF-A0A5D4RB62-F1
#
_cell.length_a   1.000
_cell.length_b   1.000
_cell.length_c   1.000
_cell.angle_alpha   90.00
_cell.angle_beta   90.00
_cell.angle_gamma   90.00
#
_symmetry.space_group_name_H-M   'P 1'
#
loop_
_entity.id
_entity.type
_entity.pdbx_description
1 polymer ?
#
loop_
_entity_poly.entity_id
_entity_poly.type
_entity_poly.pdbx_seq_one_letter_code
_entity_poly.pdbx_strand_id
1 'polypeptide(L)'
;MTGTLILYIRLQQNGQPLAKHKIAQGSGAVISEPSHREREQPKRDLLIQQIKEMLTDKQAASWLIEILSDQYPRHIVYQLKVVQSVILKHPSFIDEALSEMKRLRLTSANDLRDIAITLEIHSRKKHKETGIANEKYKELVAPERREDIYFSVLQGGANQ
;
A
#
# COMPACT_ATOMS: atom_id res chain seq x y z
N MET A 1 19.83 37.51 -27.57
CA MET A 1 18.76 38.51 -27.45
C MET A 1 17.55 37.84 -26.82
N THR A 2 17.32 38.02 -25.52
CA THR A 2 16.17 37.44 -24.81
C THR A 2 14.90 38.21 -25.17
N GLY A 3 14.10 37.64 -26.09
CA GLY A 3 12.82 38.24 -26.49
C GLY A 3 11.86 38.25 -25.31
N THR A 4 11.49 39.44 -24.81
CA THR A 4 10.47 39.56 -23.78
C THR A 4 9.12 39.15 -24.36
N LEU A 5 8.51 38.09 -23.81
CA LEU A 5 7.16 37.67 -24.21
C LEU A 5 6.13 38.62 -23.60
N ILE A 6 5.16 39.04 -24.42
CA ILE A 6 4.16 40.03 -24.04
C ILE A 6 2.77 39.45 -24.35
N LEU A 7 1.90 39.48 -23.35
CA LEU A 7 0.49 39.16 -23.49
C LEU A 7 -0.30 40.44 -23.79
N TYR A 8 -1.10 40.41 -24.85
CA TYR A 8 -2.06 41.48 -25.17
C TYR A 8 -3.49 40.98 -24.93
N ILE A 9 -4.27 41.75 -24.17
CA ILE A 9 -5.69 41.48 -23.93
C ILE A 9 -6.52 42.31 -24.90
N ARG A 10 -7.44 41.68 -25.63
CA ARG A 10 -8.30 42.29 -26.65
C ARG A 10 -9.72 41.74 -26.52
N LEU A 11 -10.73 42.55 -26.84
CA LEU A 11 -12.13 42.12 -26.82
C LEU A 11 -12.48 41.23 -28.04
N GLN A 12 -11.83 41.47 -29.18
CA GLN A 12 -11.98 40.73 -30.43
C GLN A 12 -10.60 40.36 -30.96
N GLN A 13 -10.50 39.28 -31.74
CA GLN A 13 -9.22 38.73 -32.20
C GLN A 13 -8.33 39.76 -32.92
N ASN A 14 -8.95 40.62 -33.74
CA ASN A 14 -8.28 41.72 -34.46
C ASN A 14 -8.58 43.11 -33.87
N GLY A 15 -9.17 43.17 -32.67
CA GLY A 15 -9.50 44.43 -32.01
C GLY A 15 -8.29 45.15 -31.41
N GLN A 16 -8.51 46.39 -30.98
CA GLN A 16 -7.48 47.17 -30.30
C GLN A 16 -7.12 46.54 -28.94
N PRO A 17 -5.82 46.53 -28.56
CA PRO A 17 -5.39 46.01 -27.26
C PRO A 17 -5.88 46.90 -26.12
N LEU A 18 -6.61 46.28 -25.18
CA LEU A 18 -7.10 46.90 -23.96
C LEU A 18 -6.05 46.90 -22.85
N ALA A 19 -5.18 45.88 -22.82
CA ALA A 19 -4.09 45.78 -21.86
C ALA A 19 -2.87 45.04 -22.42
N LYS A 20 -1.70 45.33 -21.86
CA LYS A 20 -0.41 44.75 -22.24
C LYS A 20 0.35 44.32 -20.97
N HIS A 21 0.66 43.03 -20.86
CA HIS A 21 1.38 42.46 -19.72
C HIS A 21 2.68 41.82 -20.17
N LYS A 22 3.75 42.03 -19.41
CA LYS A 22 5.00 41.30 -19.61
C LYS A 22 4.86 39.91 -18.98
N ILE A 23 5.13 38.86 -19.75
CA ILE A 23 5.20 37.50 -19.22
C ILE A 23 6.63 37.27 -18.75
N ALA A 24 6.80 36.96 -17.46
CA ALA A 24 8.09 36.54 -16.94
C ALA A 24 8.50 35.20 -17.58
N GLN A 25 9.73 35.10 -18.09
CA GLN A 25 10.23 33.89 -18.76
C GLN A 25 10.65 32.76 -17.79
N GLY A 26 10.43 32.93 -16.49
CA GLY A 26 10.80 31.94 -15.48
C GLY A 26 9.61 31.55 -14.61
N SER A 27 9.56 30.28 -14.20
CA SER A 27 8.78 29.86 -13.04
C SER A 27 9.41 30.49 -11.79
N GLY A 28 8.60 31.14 -10.95
CA GLY A 28 9.08 31.80 -9.73
C GLY A 28 10.06 30.91 -8.96
N ALA A 29 11.24 31.46 -8.64
CA ALA A 29 12.23 30.72 -7.88
C ALA A 29 11.64 30.38 -6.50
N VAL A 30 11.74 29.10 -6.11
CA VAL A 30 11.38 28.69 -4.75
C VAL A 30 12.37 29.34 -3.80
N ILE A 31 11.93 30.39 -3.10
CA ILE A 31 12.69 31.00 -2.01
C ILE A 31 12.46 30.13 -0.78
N SER A 32 13.37 29.18 -0.55
CA SER A 32 13.40 28.35 0.65
C SER A 32 14.77 28.45 1.29
N GLU A 33 14.84 28.60 2.61
CA GLU A 33 16.11 28.51 3.31
C GLU A 33 16.78 27.13 3.07
N PRO A 34 18.09 27.07 2.78
CA PRO A 34 18.81 25.80 2.62
C PRO A 34 18.69 24.89 3.85
N SER A 35 18.73 25.48 5.05
CA SER A 35 18.54 24.81 6.35
C SER A 35 17.20 24.07 6.48
N HIS A 36 16.19 24.51 5.72
CA HIS A 36 14.86 23.92 5.74
C HIS A 36 14.82 22.54 5.05
N ARG A 37 15.74 22.30 4.11
CA ARG A 37 15.94 20.99 3.46
C ARG A 37 16.77 20.05 4.32
N GLU A 38 17.72 20.58 5.09
CA GLU A 38 18.59 19.78 5.95
C GLU A 38 17.83 19.10 7.09
N ARG A 39 16.70 19.62 7.57
CA ARG A 39 15.95 19.02 8.69
C ARG A 39 15.31 17.66 8.39
N GLU A 40 15.09 17.32 7.11
CA GLU A 40 14.40 16.07 6.74
C GLU A 40 15.35 14.89 6.54
N GLN A 41 16.58 15.15 6.08
CA GLN A 41 17.61 14.12 5.91
C GLN A 41 17.96 13.36 7.21
N PRO A 42 18.23 14.01 8.37
CA PRO A 42 18.58 13.29 9.59
C PRO A 42 17.41 12.45 10.11
N LYS A 43 16.16 12.86 9.85
CA LYS A 43 14.98 12.06 10.23
C LYS A 43 14.83 10.82 9.37
N ARG A 44 15.05 10.95 8.05
CA ARG A 44 15.03 9.81 7.13
C ARG A 44 16.11 8.81 7.50
N ASP A 45 17.34 9.27 7.69
CA ASP A 45 18.49 8.41 7.93
C ASP A 45 18.37 7.68 9.27
N LEU A 46 17.87 8.37 10.31
CA LEU A 46 17.55 7.76 11.60
C LEU A 46 16.49 6.65 11.45
N LEU A 47 15.40 6.91 10.72
CA LEU A 47 14.34 5.91 10.49
C LEU A 47 14.86 4.70 9.71
N ILE A 48 15.69 4.93 8.70
CA ILE A 48 16.35 3.87 7.93
C ILE A 48 17.19 2.99 8.85
N GLN A 49 18.00 3.61 9.70
CA GLN A 49 18.86 2.88 10.65
C GLN A 49 18.02 2.06 11.64
N GLN A 50 16.99 2.67 12.22
CA GLN A 50 16.07 1.97 13.14
C GLN A 50 15.40 0.76 12.49
N ILE A 51 14.89 0.92 11.27
CA ILE A 51 14.24 -0.20 10.54
C ILE A 51 15.25 -1.32 10.26
N LYS A 52 16.47 -0.97 9.83
CA LYS A 52 17.54 -1.95 9.62
C LYS A 52 17.89 -2.69 10.90
N GLU A 53 17.89 -2.04 12.06
CA GLU A 53 18.17 -2.66 13.34
C GLU A 53 17.05 -3.60 13.79
N MET A 54 15.79 -3.20 13.60
CA MET A 54 14.61 -3.96 14.02
C MET A 54 14.36 -5.23 13.21
N LEU A 55 14.77 -5.26 11.93
CA LEU A 55 14.60 -6.43 11.07
C LEU A 55 15.74 -7.43 11.26
N THR A 56 15.40 -8.72 11.34
CA THR A 56 16.37 -9.81 11.45
C THR A 56 17.19 -9.93 10.16
N ASP A 57 16.51 -9.98 9.01
CA ASP A 57 17.15 -10.05 7.69
C ASP A 57 17.57 -8.65 7.20
N LYS A 58 18.88 -8.37 7.29
CA LYS A 58 19.47 -7.09 6.85
C LYS A 58 19.42 -6.91 5.33
N GLN A 59 19.39 -7.99 4.56
CA GLN A 59 19.28 -7.94 3.11
C GLN A 59 17.85 -7.61 2.70
N ALA A 60 16.84 -8.21 3.35
CA ALA A 60 15.44 -7.82 3.16
C ALA A 60 15.17 -6.38 3.58
N ALA A 61 15.74 -5.92 4.69
CA ALA A 61 15.64 -4.54 5.14
C ALA A 61 16.21 -3.56 4.10
N SER A 62 17.40 -3.84 3.58
CA SER A 62 18.05 -2.97 2.59
C SER A 62 17.24 -2.91 1.29
N TRP A 63 16.76 -4.05 0.80
CA TRP A 63 15.88 -4.11 -0.37
C TRP A 63 14.59 -3.28 -0.17
N LEU A 64 13.95 -3.38 0.99
CA LEU A 64 12.73 -2.62 1.29
C LEU A 64 13.01 -1.11 1.28
N ILE A 65 14.11 -0.69 1.90
CA ILE A 65 14.47 0.73 1.97
C ILE A 65 14.80 1.28 0.58
N GLU A 66 15.48 0.50 -0.25
CA GLU A 66 15.79 0.86 -1.64
C GLU A 66 14.50 1.04 -2.46
N ILE A 67 13.60 0.05 -2.43
CA ILE A 67 12.37 0.11 -3.23
C ILE A 67 11.46 1.27 -2.81
N LEU A 68 11.37 1.56 -1.51
CA LEU A 68 10.59 2.68 -1.00
C LEU A 68 11.23 4.03 -1.33
N SER A 69 12.57 4.11 -1.27
CA SER A 69 13.31 5.33 -1.60
C SER A 69 13.22 5.68 -3.08
N ASP A 70 13.23 4.66 -3.95
CA ASP A 70 13.11 4.82 -5.39
C ASP A 70 11.69 5.23 -5.81
N GLN A 71 10.66 4.55 -5.30
CA GLN A 71 9.28 4.82 -5.72
C GLN A 71 8.64 6.03 -5.05
N TYR A 72 9.01 6.32 -3.81
CA TYR A 72 8.36 7.36 -3.00
C TYR A 72 9.34 8.38 -2.42
N PRO A 73 10.23 9.02 -3.21
CA PRO A 73 11.27 9.90 -2.69
C PRO A 73 10.69 11.09 -1.91
N ARG A 74 9.57 11.67 -2.37
CA ARG A 74 8.87 12.77 -1.69
C ARG A 74 8.18 12.31 -0.39
N HIS A 75 7.75 11.05 -0.32
CA HIS A 75 6.94 10.53 0.79
C HIS A 75 7.70 9.47 1.61
N ILE A 76 9.03 9.41 1.48
CA ILE A 76 9.85 8.35 2.07
C ILE A 76 9.71 8.30 3.59
N VAL A 77 9.70 9.46 4.26
CA VAL A 77 9.53 9.53 5.72
C VAL A 77 8.19 8.93 6.15
N TYR A 78 7.12 9.15 5.39
CA TYR A 78 5.82 8.55 5.66
C TYR A 78 5.86 7.03 5.46
N GLN A 79 6.42 6.56 4.35
CA GLN A 79 6.55 5.12 4.07
C GLN A 79 7.35 4.41 5.18
N LEU A 80 8.50 4.97 5.58
CA LEU A 80 9.33 4.41 6.65
C LEU A 80 8.61 4.39 7.99
N LYS A 81 7.85 5.43 8.34
CA LYS A 81 7.02 5.43 9.57
C LYS A 81 5.95 4.34 9.55
N VAL A 82 5.34 4.10 8.39
CA VAL A 82 4.40 2.98 8.24
C VAL A 82 5.12 1.65 8.48
N VAL A 83 6.25 1.42 7.82
CA VAL A 83 7.06 0.20 8.01
C VAL A 83 7.38 0.00 9.49
N GLN A 84 7.93 1.01 10.16
CA GLN A 84 8.26 0.94 11.59
C GLN A 84 7.03 0.58 12.44
N SER A 85 5.86 1.17 12.17
CA SER A 85 4.62 0.82 12.86
C SER A 85 4.20 -0.63 12.61
N VAL A 86 4.43 -1.18 11.42
CA VAL A 86 4.07 -2.57 11.11
C VAL A 86 4.98 -3.53 11.86
N ILE A 87 6.29 -3.28 11.86
CA ILE A 87 7.27 -4.10 12.59
C ILE A 87 6.91 -4.16 14.09
N LEU A 88 6.55 -3.01 14.68
CA LEU A 88 6.17 -2.94 16.10
C LEU A 88 4.86 -3.68 16.42
N LYS A 89 3.87 -3.62 15.52
CA LYS A 89 2.54 -4.20 15.76
C LYS A 89 2.46 -5.68 15.44
N HIS A 90 3.21 -6.14 14.44
CA HIS A 90 3.17 -7.51 13.92
C HIS A 90 4.57 -8.14 13.84
N PRO A 91 5.36 -8.13 14.94
CA PRO A 91 6.77 -8.54 14.90
C PRO A 91 6.96 -10.00 14.46
N SER A 92 6.03 -10.90 14.81
CA SER A 92 6.12 -12.33 14.46
C SER A 92 5.86 -12.62 12.97
N PHE A 93 5.26 -11.68 12.24
CA PHE A 93 4.83 -11.89 10.84
C PHE A 93 5.63 -11.05 9.85
N ILE A 94 6.58 -10.22 10.33
CA ILE A 94 7.25 -9.25 9.48
C ILE A 94 8.14 -9.89 8.41
N ASP A 95 8.90 -10.92 8.78
CA ASP A 95 9.83 -11.59 7.86
C ASP A 95 9.06 -12.34 6.76
N GLU A 96 7.98 -13.03 7.15
CA GLU A 96 7.05 -13.67 6.20
C GLU A 96 6.36 -12.63 5.30
N ALA A 97 5.91 -11.51 5.88
CA ALA A 97 5.28 -10.44 5.13
C ALA A 97 6.22 -9.81 4.10
N LEU A 98 7.51 -9.63 4.43
CA LEU A 98 8.51 -9.13 3.48
C LEU A 98 8.79 -10.13 2.35
N SER A 99 8.83 -11.42 2.67
CA SER A 99 8.97 -12.48 1.66
C SER A 99 7.79 -12.48 0.68
N GLU A 100 6.57 -12.39 1.21
CA GLU A 100 5.35 -12.33 0.40
C GLU A 100 5.25 -11.05 -0.42
N MET A 101 5.63 -9.91 0.15
CA MET A 101 5.71 -8.63 -0.57
C MET A 101 6.66 -8.73 -1.77
N LYS A 102 7.85 -9.32 -1.59
CA LYS A 102 8.81 -9.61 -2.68
C LYS A 102 8.20 -10.55 -3.72
N ARG A 103 7.59 -11.65 -3.29
CA ARG A 103 6.98 -12.67 -4.16
C ARG A 103 5.88 -12.09 -5.03
N LEU A 104 5.03 -11.23 -4.46
CA LEU A 104 3.93 -10.56 -5.13
C LEU A 104 4.35 -9.30 -5.90
N ARG A 105 5.63 -8.90 -5.80
CA ARG A 105 6.18 -7.68 -6.41
C ARG A 105 5.43 -6.41 -5.99
N LEU A 106 5.00 -6.39 -4.72
CA LEU A 106 4.38 -5.23 -4.10
C LEU A 106 5.47 -4.31 -3.53
N THR A 107 5.21 -3.01 -3.51
CA THR A 107 6.29 -2.02 -3.38
C THR A 107 5.98 -0.87 -2.44
N SER A 108 4.81 -0.83 -1.80
CA SER A 108 4.45 0.20 -0.82
C SER A 108 4.50 -0.32 0.62
N ALA A 109 4.68 0.57 1.58
CA ALA A 109 4.63 0.19 3.00
C ALA A 109 3.22 -0.21 3.45
N ASN A 110 2.18 0.22 2.72
CA ASN A 110 0.81 -0.22 2.98
C ASN A 110 0.63 -1.68 2.58
N ASP A 111 1.23 -2.12 1.47
CA ASP A 111 1.20 -3.53 1.07
C ASP A 111 1.80 -4.42 2.16
N LEU A 112 2.94 -4.01 2.72
CA LEU A 112 3.58 -4.71 3.83
C LEU A 112 2.64 -4.80 5.05
N ARG A 113 1.92 -3.72 5.37
CA ARG A 113 0.94 -3.69 6.47
C ARG A 113 -0.17 -4.70 6.22
N ASP A 114 -0.75 -4.67 5.03
CA ASP A 114 -1.94 -5.45 4.70
C ASP A 114 -1.60 -6.95 4.65
N ILE A 115 -0.41 -7.30 4.15
CA ILE A 115 0.12 -8.67 4.22
C ILE A 115 0.29 -9.10 5.69
N ALA A 116 0.99 -8.30 6.51
CA ALA A 116 1.24 -8.66 7.91
C ALA A 116 -0.06 -8.87 8.72
N ILE A 117 -1.06 -8.00 8.52
CA ILE A 117 -2.39 -8.15 9.13
C ILE A 117 -3.06 -9.44 8.64
N THR A 118 -2.99 -9.72 7.34
CA THR A 118 -3.60 -10.91 6.74
C THR A 118 -2.98 -12.19 7.30
N LEU A 119 -1.65 -12.24 7.42
CA LEU A 119 -0.91 -13.37 8.01
C LEU A 119 -1.31 -13.60 9.47
N GLU A 120 -1.41 -12.52 10.25
CA GLU A 120 -1.86 -12.61 11.64
C GLU A 120 -3.29 -13.17 11.75
N ILE A 121 -4.21 -12.67 10.94
CA ILE A 121 -5.60 -13.15 10.91
C ILE A 121 -5.66 -14.64 10.54
N HIS A 122 -4.91 -15.08 9.55
CA HIS A 122 -4.85 -16.48 9.14
C HIS A 122 -4.25 -17.37 10.23
N SER A 123 -3.19 -16.93 10.91
CA SER A 123 -2.60 -17.64 12.04
C SER A 123 -3.61 -17.83 13.18
N ARG A 124 -4.36 -16.77 13.52
CA ARG A 124 -5.43 -16.83 14.54
C ARG A 124 -6.57 -17.78 14.14
N LYS A 125 -6.93 -17.87 12.85
CA LYS A 125 -7.96 -18.80 12.37
C LYS A 125 -7.50 -20.26 12.42
N LYS A 126 -6.27 -20.56 12.00
CA LYS A 126 -5.68 -21.91 12.12
C LYS A 126 -5.71 -22.43 13.57
N HIS A 127 -5.45 -21.57 14.55
CA HIS A 127 -5.56 -21.93 15.97
C HIS A 127 -7.01 -22.17 16.45
N LYS A 128 -8.02 -21.58 15.80
CA LYS A 128 -9.43 -21.78 16.16
C LYS A 128 -10.04 -23.03 15.52
N GLU A 129 -9.57 -23.43 14.34
CA GLU A 129 -10.03 -24.64 13.65
C GLU A 129 -9.59 -25.93 14.35
N THR A 130 -8.53 -25.88 15.17
CA THR A 130 -8.20 -26.93 16.15
C THR A 130 -9.08 -26.90 17.41
N GLY A 131 -10.27 -26.30 17.34
CA GLY A 131 -11.29 -26.48 18.38
C GLY A 131 -11.70 -27.94 18.41
N ILE A 132 -11.43 -28.61 19.54
CA ILE A 132 -11.82 -29.99 19.81
C ILE A 132 -13.26 -30.19 19.35
N ALA A 133 -13.48 -31.06 18.35
CA ALA A 133 -14.81 -31.39 17.87
C ALA A 133 -15.66 -31.81 19.08
N ASN A 134 -16.76 -31.10 19.33
CA ASN A 134 -17.62 -31.39 20.45
C ASN A 134 -18.13 -32.83 20.32
N GLU A 135 -17.70 -33.71 21.24
CA GLU A 135 -17.96 -35.15 21.14
C GLU A 135 -19.46 -35.46 21.06
N LYS A 136 -20.29 -34.60 21.66
CA LYS A 136 -21.76 -34.70 21.60
C LYS A 136 -22.33 -34.68 20.18
N TYR A 137 -21.62 -34.09 19.22
CA TYR A 137 -22.10 -33.88 17.86
C TYR A 137 -21.26 -34.60 16.80
N LYS A 138 -20.28 -35.44 17.20
CA LYS A 138 -19.43 -36.21 16.26
C LYS A 138 -20.23 -37.12 15.33
N GLU A 139 -21.38 -37.61 15.78
CA GLU A 139 -22.25 -38.53 15.03
C GLU A 139 -23.30 -37.82 14.18
N LEU A 140 -23.42 -36.49 14.27
CA LEU A 140 -24.33 -35.72 13.44
C LEU A 140 -23.75 -35.59 12.03
N VAL A 141 -24.06 -36.58 11.19
CA VAL A 141 -23.78 -36.52 9.76
C VAL A 141 -24.94 -35.80 9.09
N ALA A 142 -24.65 -34.69 8.41
CA ALA A 142 -25.64 -34.02 7.56
C ALA A 142 -26.07 -35.01 6.47
N PRO A 143 -27.37 -35.30 6.30
CA PRO A 143 -27.82 -36.18 5.24
C PRO A 143 -27.49 -35.54 3.89
N GLU A 144 -26.52 -36.12 3.19
CA GLU A 144 -26.23 -35.74 1.82
C GLU A 144 -27.40 -36.14 0.94
N ARG A 145 -28.04 -35.15 0.30
CA ARG A 145 -29.06 -35.40 -0.71
C ARG A 145 -28.35 -35.88 -1.97
N ARG A 146 -28.69 -37.09 -2.42
CA ARG A 146 -28.28 -37.59 -3.72
C ARG A 146 -28.86 -36.68 -4.82
N GLU A 147 -28.09 -36.48 -5.89
CA GLU A 147 -28.44 -35.59 -7.01
C GLU A 147 -29.74 -36.02 -7.72
N ASP A 148 -30.09 -37.31 -7.61
CA ASP A 148 -31.31 -37.93 -8.12
C ASP A 148 -32.62 -37.36 -7.55
N ILE A 149 -32.58 -36.75 -6.35
CA ILE A 149 -33.74 -36.10 -5.74
C ILE A 149 -34.21 -34.89 -6.57
N TYR A 150 -33.31 -34.17 -7.24
CA TYR A 150 -33.72 -33.07 -8.10
C TYR A 150 -34.46 -33.58 -9.34
N PHE A 151 -34.09 -34.75 -9.86
CA PHE A 151 -34.79 -35.38 -10.99
C PHE A 151 -36.19 -35.86 -10.61
N SER A 152 -36.39 -36.41 -9.41
CA SER A 152 -37.72 -36.85 -8.95
C SER A 152 -38.68 -35.68 -8.66
N VAL A 153 -38.14 -34.56 -8.17
CA VAL A 153 -38.91 -33.32 -7.98
C VAL A 153 -39.25 -32.66 -9.32
N LEU A 154 -38.33 -32.65 -10.29
CA LEU A 154 -38.55 -32.08 -11.63
C LEU A 154 -39.44 -32.94 -12.53
N GLN A 155 -39.42 -34.27 -12.37
CA GLN A 155 -40.33 -35.17 -13.07
C GLN A 155 -41.77 -35.10 -12.57
N GLY A 156 -42.04 -34.33 -11.51
CA GLY A 156 -43.39 -34.01 -11.06
C GLY A 156 -44.17 -35.26 -10.66
N GLY A 157 -43.72 -35.97 -9.62
CA GLY A 157 -44.54 -36.91 -8.85
C GLY A 157 -45.45 -37.84 -9.67
N ALA A 158 -44.91 -38.53 -10.67
CA ALA A 158 -45.63 -39.62 -11.32
C ALA A 158 -45.60 -40.86 -10.42
N ASN A 159 -46.41 -40.86 -9.36
CA ASN A 159 -46.75 -42.06 -8.62
C ASN A 159 -47.73 -42.91 -9.46
N GLN A 160 -47.27 -44.10 -9.88
CA GLN A 160 -48.09 -45.32 -9.92
C GLN A 160 -47.51 -46.31 -8.92
#